data_AF-A0A179D783-F1
#
_entry.id   AF-A0A179D783-F1
#
_cell.length_a   1.000
_cell.length_b   1.000
_cell.length_c   1.000
_cell.angle_alpha   90.00
_cell.angle_beta   90.00
_cell.angle_gamma   90.00
#
_symmetry.space_group_name_H-M   'P 1'
#
loop_
_entity.id
_entity.type
_entity.pdbx_description
1 polymer ?
#
loop_
_entity_poly.entity_id
_entity_poly.type
_entity_poly.pdbx_seq_one_letter_code
_entity_poly.pdbx_strand_id
1 'polypeptide(L)'
;MGLEVYFKVLGVTFLLLGGFLLLVYFFKRGRMQAFSKEGAIRIKDVRPLGFKAQLILLEVKDRTLLLGLSEKGINLIREWENVKEA
;
A
#
# COMPACT_ATOMS: atom_id res chain seq x y z
N MET A 1 -9.18 20.85 44.83
CA MET A 1 -8.50 21.23 43.57
C MET A 1 -7.71 20.10 42.88
N GLY A 2 -7.53 18.90 43.46
CA GLY A 2 -6.74 17.83 42.79
C GLY A 2 -7.51 17.00 41.76
N LEU A 3 -8.79 16.71 42.02
CA LEU A 3 -9.59 15.77 41.22
C LEU A 3 -9.99 16.33 39.84
N GLU A 4 -10.35 17.62 39.79
CA GLU A 4 -10.70 18.32 38.55
C GLU A 4 -9.50 18.44 37.60
N VAL A 5 -8.32 18.71 38.17
CA VAL A 5 -7.06 18.77 37.40
C VAL A 5 -6.72 17.38 36.85
N TYR A 6 -6.92 16.32 37.64
CA TYR A 6 -6.70 14.95 37.20
C TYR A 6 -7.58 14.58 36.00
N PHE A 7 -8.89 14.84 36.07
CA PHE A 7 -9.80 14.57 34.94
C PHE A 7 -9.47 15.42 33.71
N LYS A 8 -9.03 16.67 33.89
CA LYS A 8 -8.64 17.55 32.79
C LYS A 8 -7.40 17.02 32.08
N VAL A 9 -6.38 16.59 32.81
CA VAL A 9 -5.16 15.99 32.25
C VAL A 9 -5.46 14.66 31.56
N LEU A 10 -6.31 13.83 32.16
CA LEU A 10 -6.73 12.56 31.59
C LEU A 10 -7.49 12.78 30.26
N GLY A 11 -8.43 13.72 30.23
CA GLY A 11 -9.19 14.08 29.03
C GLY A 11 -8.30 14.57 27.90
N VAL A 12 -7.35 15.47 28.18
CA VAL A 12 -6.38 15.97 27.18
C VAL A 12 -5.50 14.83 26.66
N THR A 13 -5.07 13.92 27.52
CA THR A 13 -4.26 12.76 27.14
C THR A 13 -5.01 11.85 26.17
N PHE A 14 -6.27 11.52 26.46
CA PHE A 14 -7.09 10.70 25.56
C PHE A 14 -7.35 11.39 24.22
N LEU A 15 -7.54 12.71 24.23
CA LEU A 15 -7.77 13.50 23.01
C LEU A 15 -6.53 13.48 22.11
N LEU A 16 -5.33 13.65 22.70
CA LEU A 16 -4.06 13.53 21.99
C LEU A 16 -3.84 12.11 21.44
N LEU A 17 -4.12 11.07 22.24
CA LEU A 17 -3.99 9.68 21.80
C LEU A 17 -4.93 9.36 20.64
N GLY A 18 -6.20 9.79 20.74
CA GLY A 18 -7.19 9.62 19.69
C GLY A 18 -6.81 10.36 18.41
N GLY A 19 -6.35 11.61 18.52
CA GLY A 19 -5.85 12.39 17.40
C GLY A 19 -4.63 11.74 16.73
N PHE A 20 -3.70 11.21 17.53
CA PHE A 20 -2.52 10.50 17.01
C PHE A 20 -2.90 9.22 16.27
N LEU A 21 -3.82 8.41 16.80
CA LEU A 21 -4.33 7.21 16.14
C LEU A 21 -5.04 7.54 14.82
N LEU A 22 -5.84 8.61 14.79
CA LEU A 22 -6.47 9.08 13.56
C LEU A 22 -5.43 9.53 12.54
N LEU A 23 -4.43 10.33 12.95
CA LEU A 23 -3.31 10.70 12.09
C LEU A 23 -2.61 9.46 11.53
N VAL A 24 -2.24 8.50 12.37
CA VAL A 24 -1.61 7.24 11.91
C VAL A 24 -2.51 6.47 10.95
N TYR A 25 -3.82 6.42 11.20
CA TYR A 25 -4.78 5.76 10.32
C TYR A 25 -4.86 6.45 8.95
N PHE A 26 -4.99 7.77 8.92
CA PHE A 26 -5.00 8.56 7.68
C PHE A 26 -3.65 8.52 6.96
N PHE A 27 -2.52 8.54 7.67
CA PHE A 27 -1.19 8.38 7.08
C PHE A 27 -0.97 6.97 6.54
N LYS A 28 -1.49 5.92 7.18
CA LYS A 28 -1.38 4.54 6.69
C LYS A 28 -2.27 4.32 5.47
N ARG A 29 -3.50 4.84 5.50
CA ARG A 29 -4.45 4.80 4.37
C ARG A 29 -3.97 5.66 3.19
N GLY A 30 -3.44 6.84 3.49
CA GLY A 30 -2.83 7.76 2.53
C GLY A 30 -1.56 7.19 1.94
N ARG A 31 -0.69 6.54 2.72
CA ARG A 31 0.51 5.84 2.19
C ARG A 31 0.15 4.66 1.29
N MET A 32 -0.92 3.92 1.56
CA MET A 32 -1.41 2.89 0.63
C MET A 32 -1.85 3.49 -0.73
N GLN A 33 -2.37 4.73 -0.76
CA GLN A 33 -2.68 5.43 -2.01
C GLN A 33 -1.48 6.18 -2.61
N ALA A 34 -0.57 6.72 -1.80
CA ALA A 34 0.57 7.52 -2.23
C ALA A 34 1.72 6.66 -2.77
N PHE A 35 1.85 5.40 -2.33
CA PHE A 35 2.76 4.43 -2.98
C PHE A 35 2.35 4.09 -4.42
N SER A 36 1.18 4.56 -4.88
CA SER A 36 0.68 4.37 -6.25
C SER A 36 1.01 5.53 -7.20
N LYS A 37 1.58 6.65 -6.72
CA LYS A 37 1.67 7.89 -7.54
C LYS A 37 3.05 8.45 -7.87
N GLU A 38 4.16 7.89 -7.39
CA GLU A 38 5.50 8.35 -7.82
C GLU A 38 6.45 7.23 -8.27
N GLY A 39 6.02 5.98 -8.19
CA GLY A 39 6.76 4.88 -8.82
C GLY A 39 6.35 4.77 -10.28
N ALA A 40 7.33 4.71 -11.19
CA ALA A 40 7.13 4.27 -12.57
C ALA A 40 6.56 2.84 -12.68
N ILE A 41 6.33 2.16 -11.55
CA ILE A 41 5.93 0.77 -11.38
C ILE A 41 4.65 0.76 -10.54
N ARG A 42 3.53 0.33 -11.14
CA ARG A 42 2.24 0.13 -10.47
C ARG A 42 1.93 -1.36 -10.43
N ILE A 43 1.61 -1.89 -9.26
CA ILE A 43 1.12 -3.27 -9.13
C ILE A 43 -0.37 -3.26 -9.44
N LYS A 44 -0.80 -3.92 -10.52
CA LYS A 44 -2.21 -4.01 -10.94
C LYS A 44 -2.94 -5.15 -10.24
N ASP A 45 -2.32 -6.32 -10.12
CA ASP A 45 -2.94 -7.48 -9.50
C ASP A 45 -1.88 -8.44 -8.96
N VAL A 46 -2.20 -9.18 -7.90
CA VAL A 46 -1.36 -10.23 -7.32
C VAL A 46 -2.22 -11.46 -7.09
N ARG A 47 -1.97 -12.52 -7.86
CA ARG A 47 -2.67 -13.80 -7.73
C ARG A 47 -1.73 -14.89 -7.22
N PRO A 48 -2.00 -15.49 -6.04
CA PRO A 48 -1.27 -16.66 -5.61
C PRO A 48 -1.66 -17.86 -6.50
N LEU A 49 -0.66 -18.55 -7.05
CA LEU A 49 -0.82 -19.80 -7.79
C LEU A 49 -0.59 -21.04 -6.91
N GLY A 50 -0.06 -20.87 -5.69
CA GLY A 50 0.20 -21.96 -4.75
C GLY A 50 1.09 -21.52 -3.58
N PHE A 51 1.62 -22.49 -2.83
CA PHE A 51 2.32 -22.28 -1.56
C PHE A 51 3.56 -21.36 -1.64
N LYS A 52 4.21 -21.30 -2.81
CA LYS A 52 5.41 -20.49 -3.06
C LYS A 52 5.47 -19.86 -4.46
N ALA A 53 4.33 -19.84 -5.17
CA ALA A 53 4.23 -19.27 -6.50
C ALA A 53 3.19 -18.14 -6.54
N GLN A 54 3.56 -16.99 -7.08
CA GLN A 54 2.70 -15.81 -7.20
C GLN A 54 2.78 -15.22 -8.60
N LEU A 55 1.64 -14.91 -9.19
CA LEU A 55 1.55 -14.07 -10.38
C LEU A 55 1.40 -12.63 -9.94
N ILE A 56 2.25 -11.75 -10.46
CA ILE A 56 2.14 -10.32 -10.24
C ILE A 56 1.99 -9.65 -11.60
N LEU A 57 0.92 -8.90 -11.74
CA LEU A 57 0.69 -8.01 -12.87
C LEU A 57 1.19 -6.62 -12.49
N LEU A 58 2.16 -6.11 -13.23
CA LEU A 58 2.76 -4.79 -13.05
C LEU A 58 2.49 -3.94 -14.28
N GLU A 59 2.36 -2.64 -14.09
CA GLU A 59 2.38 -1.64 -15.14
C GLU A 59 3.58 -0.74 -14.92
N VAL A 60 4.53 -0.77 -15.87
CA VAL A 60 5.77 -0.01 -15.82
C VAL A 60 5.84 0.91 -17.04
N LYS A 61 5.85 2.23 -16.84
CA LYS A 61 6.00 3.24 -17.93
C LYS A 61 5.21 2.89 -19.22
N ASP A 62 3.92 2.63 -19.09
CA ASP A 62 3.00 2.25 -20.19
C ASP A 62 3.16 0.83 -20.77
N ARG A 63 3.90 -0.05 -20.11
CA ARG A 63 3.95 -1.48 -20.42
C ARG A 63 3.32 -2.30 -19.32
N THR A 64 2.50 -3.28 -19.68
CA THR A 64 1.96 -4.23 -18.71
C THR A 64 2.82 -5.48 -18.71
N LEU A 65 3.39 -5.84 -17.56
CA LEU A 65 4.28 -6.98 -17.35
C LEU A 65 3.60 -7.99 -16.44
N LEU A 66 3.52 -9.25 -16.87
CA LEU A 66 3.11 -10.36 -16.02
C LEU A 66 4.34 -11.13 -15.56
N LEU A 67 4.62 -11.06 -14.26
CA LEU A 67 5.69 -11.77 -13.60
C LEU A 67 5.14 -13.01 -12.90
N GLY A 68 5.80 -14.14 -13.11
CA GLY A 68 5.67 -15.33 -12.28
C GLY A 68 6.82 -15.38 -11.27
N LEU A 69 6.49 -15.22 -9.99
CA LEU A 69 7.39 -15.51 -8.88
C LEU A 69 7.25 -16.98 -8.50
N SER A 70 8.39 -17.67 -8.39
CA SER A 70 8.48 -19.03 -7.87
C SER A 70 9.74 -19.17 -7.01
N GLU A 71 9.95 -20.33 -6.39
CA GLU A 71 11.20 -20.63 -5.67
C GLU A 71 12.45 -20.53 -6.55
N LYS A 72 12.30 -20.71 -7.87
CA LYS A 72 13.41 -20.61 -8.84
C LYS A 72 13.77 -19.16 -9.21
N GLY A 73 13.00 -18.19 -8.73
CA GLY A 73 13.20 -16.77 -9.01
C GLY A 73 12.04 -16.13 -9.77
N ILE A 74 12.29 -14.93 -10.28
CA ILE A 74 11.34 -14.09 -11.02
C ILE A 74 11.41 -14.46 -12.49
N ASN A 75 10.28 -14.82 -13.09
CA ASN A 75 10.17 -15.07 -14.52
C ASN A 75 9.21 -14.08 -15.16
N LEU A 76 9.63 -13.44 -16.26
CA LEU A 76 8.73 -12.62 -17.09
C LEU A 76 7.94 -13.57 -17.98
N ILE A 77 6.66 -13.74 -17.68
CA ILE A 77 5.77 -14.63 -18.45
C ILE A 77 5.37 -13.94 -19.74
N ARG A 78 5.00 -12.66 -19.64
CA ARG A 78 4.48 -11.90 -20.78
C ARG A 78 4.60 -10.40 -20.56
N GLU A 79 4.85 -9.71 -21.66
CA GLU A 79 4.85 -8.25 -21.75
C GLU A 79 3.80 -7.84 -22.79
N TRP A 80 3.02 -6.83 -22.46
CA TRP A 80 2.12 -6.14 -23.38
C TRP A 80 2.55 -4.69 -23.47
N GLU A 81 2.83 -4.24 -24.69
CA GLU A 81 2.97 -2.82 -24.97
C GLU A 81 1.56 -2.23 -25.03
N ASN A 82 1.28 -1.27 -24.15
CA ASN A 82 -0.04 -0.67 -24.08
C ASN A 82 -0.13 0.38 -25.20
N VAL A 83 -0.47 -0.08 -26.40
CA VAL A 83 -0.75 0.80 -27.54
C VAL A 83 -2.04 1.53 -27.20
N LYS A 84 -1.91 2.74 -26.63
CA LYS A 84 -3.02 3.68 -26.55
C LYS A 84 -3.35 4.08 -27.98
N GLU A 85 -4.36 3.43 -28.57
CA GLU A 85 -5.03 3.97 -29.75
C GLU A 85 -5.55 5.36 -29.38
N ALA A 86 -5.15 6.33 -30.21
CA ALA A 86 -5.33 7.77 -30.02
C ALA A 86 -6.77 8.22 -30.29
#